data_AF-A0A1Q2CXU4-F1
#
_entry.id   AF-A0A1Q2CXU4-F1
#
_cell.length_a   1.000
_cell.length_b   1.000
_cell.length_c   1.000
_cell.angle_alpha   90.00
_cell.angle_beta   90.00
_cell.angle_gamma   90.00
#
_symmetry.space_group_name_H-M   'P 1'
#
loop_
_entity.id
_entity.type
_entity.pdbx_description
1 polymer ?
#
loop_
_entity_poly.entity_id
_entity_poly.type
_entity_poly.pdbx_seq_one_letter_code
_entity_poly.pdbx_strand_id
1 'polypeptide(L)'
;MRFDEALSTWLDDPSRENTATLRTAIQGAPNYVTSPDFEPAATAVQTGDYRKAFDALMGLMPAVFLSPLAHSLLARTLLGLGQEDDASREKAFARASLVTIVDSGDGSLARPWIVLRITDEYDVLASLGEKSSMQVPLEDGGRLIDAITTRTGNTYHFELWRRGERVKGSAA
;
A
#
# COMPACT_ATOMS: atom_id res chain seq x y z
N MET A 1 3.98 -1.66 19.75
CA MET A 1 4.49 -0.36 19.29
C MET A 1 3.31 0.45 18.77
N ARG A 2 3.24 1.74 19.11
CA ARG A 2 2.21 2.63 18.55
C ARG A 2 2.56 2.97 17.10
N PHE A 3 1.59 3.47 16.33
CA PHE A 3 1.81 3.80 14.91
C PHE A 3 2.91 4.85 14.72
N ASP A 4 2.91 5.90 15.54
CA ASP A 4 3.89 7.00 15.50
C ASP A 4 5.32 6.53 15.76
N GLU A 5 5.52 5.65 16.75
CA GLU A 5 6.81 5.02 17.03
C GLU A 5 7.28 4.12 15.87
N ALA A 6 6.37 3.32 15.31
CA ALA A 6 6.67 2.42 14.21
C ALA A 6 6.99 3.17 12.92
N LEU A 7 6.28 4.26 12.67
CA LEU A 7 6.53 5.14 11.55
C LEU A 7 7.91 5.80 11.67
N SER A 8 8.24 6.40 12.82
CA SER A 8 9.55 7.02 13.02
C SER A 8 10.68 6.03 12.77
N THR A 9 10.56 4.81 13.33
CA THR A 9 11.56 3.76 13.16
C THR A 9 11.72 3.35 11.69
N TRP A 10 10.60 3.21 10.96
CA TRP A 10 10.62 2.88 9.53
C TRP A 10 11.16 4.01 8.65
N LEU A 11 10.95 5.28 9.02
CA LEU A 11 11.53 6.42 8.31
C LEU A 11 13.05 6.49 8.45
N ASP A 12 13.56 6.13 9.63
CA ASP A 12 15.00 6.08 9.89
C ASP A 12 15.66 4.86 9.21
N ASP A 13 14.99 3.70 9.24
CA ASP A 13 15.44 2.46 8.61
C ASP A 13 14.24 1.64 8.09
N PRO A 14 13.95 1.65 6.78
CA PRO A 14 12.84 0.89 6.19
C PRO A 14 13.19 -0.59 5.97
N SER A 15 13.92 -1.20 6.90
CA SER A 15 14.26 -2.62 6.86
C SER A 15 13.01 -3.53 6.91
N ARG A 16 13.18 -4.81 6.56
CA ARG A 16 12.09 -5.81 6.60
C ARG A 16 11.43 -5.90 7.97
N GLU A 17 12.22 -5.80 9.05
CA GLU A 17 11.75 -5.86 10.43
C GLU A 17 10.92 -4.62 10.81
N ASN A 18 11.42 -3.43 10.49
CA ASN A 18 10.72 -2.18 10.77
C ASN A 18 9.45 -2.04 9.93
N THR A 19 9.48 -2.51 8.67
CA THR A 19 8.31 -2.62 7.81
C THR A 19 7.25 -3.56 8.40
N ALA A 20 7.64 -4.72 8.92
CA ALA A 20 6.72 -5.65 9.58
C ALA A 20 6.09 -5.03 10.83
N THR A 21 6.87 -4.25 11.59
CA THR A 21 6.39 -3.52 12.76
C THR A 21 5.38 -2.43 12.38
N LEU A 22 5.66 -1.64 11.35
CA LEU A 22 4.75 -0.63 10.82
C LEU A 22 3.46 -1.25 10.27
N ARG A 23 3.55 -2.34 9.49
CA ARG A 23 2.38 -3.09 9.00
C ARG A 23 1.50 -3.58 10.15
N THR A 24 2.12 -4.11 11.21
CA THR A 24 1.40 -4.56 12.41
C THR A 24 0.71 -3.41 13.14
N ALA A 25 1.36 -2.25 13.24
CA ALA A 25 0.76 -1.05 13.85
C ALA A 25 -0.43 -0.53 13.02
N ILE A 26 -0.30 -0.52 11.69
CA ILE A 26 -1.38 -0.17 10.75
C ILE A 26 -2.57 -1.12 10.87
N GLN A 27 -2.35 -2.44 10.89
CA GLN A 27 -3.41 -3.44 11.09
C GLN A 27 -4.07 -3.35 12.47
N GLY A 28 -3.39 -2.73 13.45
CA GLY A 28 -3.95 -2.46 14.77
C GLY A 28 -4.81 -1.20 14.85
N ALA A 29 -4.86 -0.37 13.80
CA ALA A 29 -5.66 0.84 13.79
C ALA A 29 -7.18 0.52 13.80
N PRO A 30 -8.01 1.23 14.58
CA PRO A 30 -9.44 0.93 14.69
C PRO A 30 -10.23 1.02 13.37
N ASN A 31 -9.75 1.82 12.43
CA ASN A 31 -10.33 2.01 11.10
C ASN A 31 -9.68 1.13 10.02
N TYR A 32 -8.83 0.17 10.39
CA TYR A 32 -8.21 -0.73 9.42
C TYR A 32 -9.24 -1.66 8.77
N VAL A 33 -9.27 -1.61 7.44
CA VAL A 33 -9.97 -2.57 6.58
C VAL A 33 -9.06 -2.97 5.42
N THR A 34 -9.26 -4.18 4.90
CA THR A 34 -8.48 -4.73 3.77
C THR A 34 -8.84 -4.10 2.42
N SER A 35 -10.04 -3.53 2.30
CA SER A 35 -10.54 -2.85 1.11
C SER A 35 -11.18 -1.51 1.50
N PRO A 36 -10.37 -0.48 1.82
CA PRO A 36 -10.88 0.86 2.07
C PRO A 36 -11.51 1.43 0.80
N ASP A 37 -12.58 2.21 0.96
CA ASP A 37 -13.23 2.88 -0.15
C ASP A 37 -12.55 4.23 -0.44
N PHE A 38 -11.83 4.30 -1.56
CA PHE A 38 -11.19 5.52 -2.04
C PHE A 38 -12.06 6.31 -3.02
N GLU A 39 -13.18 5.76 -3.50
CA GLU A 39 -14.03 6.42 -4.51
C GLU A 39 -14.53 7.80 -4.07
N PRO A 40 -14.95 8.02 -2.80
CA PRO A 40 -15.36 9.34 -2.34
C PRO A 40 -14.25 10.39 -2.46
N ALA A 41 -13.02 10.03 -2.09
CA ALA A 41 -11.87 10.91 -2.19
C ALA A 41 -11.45 11.13 -3.64
N ALA A 42 -11.40 10.06 -4.45
CA ALA A 42 -11.06 10.14 -5.86
C ALA A 42 -12.06 11.02 -6.64
N THR A 43 -13.36 10.86 -6.39
CA THR A 43 -14.42 11.69 -6.98
C THR A 43 -14.24 13.14 -6.58
N ALA A 44 -14.01 13.43 -5.29
CA ALA A 44 -13.81 14.79 -4.80
C ALA A 44 -12.58 15.47 -5.45
N VAL A 45 -11.47 14.75 -5.62
CA VAL A 45 -10.31 15.24 -6.37
C VAL A 45 -10.65 15.54 -7.83
N GLN A 46 -11.43 14.68 -8.49
CA GLN A 46 -11.82 14.87 -9.89
C GLN A 46 -12.73 16.09 -10.09
N THR A 47 -13.64 16.35 -9.14
CA THR A 47 -14.57 17.48 -9.20
C THR A 47 -14.00 18.77 -8.63
N GLY A 48 -12.75 18.78 -8.16
CA GLY A 48 -12.10 19.96 -7.56
C GLY A 48 -12.53 20.28 -6.13
N ASP A 49 -13.25 19.38 -5.45
CA ASP A 49 -13.61 19.52 -4.03
C ASP A 49 -12.47 19.00 -3.15
N TYR A 50 -11.35 19.72 -3.16
CA TYR A 50 -10.13 19.29 -2.51
C TYR A 50 -10.24 19.27 -0.98
N ARG A 51 -11.09 20.10 -0.37
CA ARG A 51 -11.33 20.03 1.08
C ARG A 51 -11.98 18.71 1.47
N LYS A 52 -13.05 18.31 0.76
CA LYS A 52 -13.72 17.03 0.99
C LYS A 52 -12.78 15.84 0.74
N ALA A 53 -11.96 15.90 -0.30
CA ALA A 53 -10.95 14.88 -0.56
C ALA A 53 -9.96 14.75 0.61
N PHE A 54 -9.46 15.87 1.12
CA PHE A 54 -8.52 15.90 2.23
C PHE A 54 -9.14 15.28 3.49
N ASP A 55 -10.33 15.71 3.87
CA ASP A 55 -11.02 15.23 5.06
C ASP A 55 -11.31 13.72 4.97
N ALA A 56 -11.72 13.23 3.79
CA ALA A 56 -11.94 11.82 3.53
C ALA A 56 -10.65 10.98 3.68
N LEU A 57 -9.54 11.43 3.08
CA LEU A 57 -8.26 10.72 3.14
C LEU A 57 -7.66 10.74 4.55
N MET A 58 -7.73 11.87 5.24
CA MET A 58 -7.27 11.99 6.62
C MET A 58 -8.08 11.12 7.59
N GLY A 59 -9.38 10.93 7.35
CA GLY A 59 -10.23 10.01 8.12
C GLY A 59 -9.83 8.53 7.98
N LEU A 60 -9.10 8.17 6.91
CA LEU A 60 -8.56 6.82 6.70
C LEU A 60 -7.17 6.63 7.33
N MET A 61 -6.48 7.71 7.71
CA MET A 61 -5.20 7.60 8.41
C MET A 61 -5.43 7.15 9.88
N PRO A 62 -4.48 6.42 10.49
CA PRO A 62 -3.24 5.93 9.90
C PRO A 62 -3.40 4.60 9.13
N ALA A 63 -4.62 4.04 9.06
CA ALA A 63 -4.82 2.73 8.47
C ALA A 63 -4.28 2.66 7.03
N VAL A 64 -4.53 3.65 6.19
CA VAL A 64 -4.06 3.63 4.78
C VAL A 64 -2.64 4.16 4.57
N PHE A 65 -1.82 4.34 5.61
CA PHE A 65 -0.50 4.98 5.47
C PHE A 65 0.41 4.26 4.46
N LEU A 66 0.52 2.94 4.49
CA LEU A 66 1.33 2.23 3.48
C LEU A 66 0.63 2.05 2.11
N SER A 67 -0.44 2.81 1.80
CA SER A 67 -1.10 2.77 0.49
C SER A 67 -0.52 3.82 -0.46
N PRO A 68 0.09 3.41 -1.59
CA PRO A 68 0.55 4.34 -2.62
C PRO A 68 -0.58 5.21 -3.20
N LEU A 69 -1.77 4.63 -3.41
CA LEU A 69 -2.95 5.37 -3.88
C LEU A 69 -3.39 6.48 -2.92
N ALA A 70 -3.46 6.20 -1.60
CA ALA A 70 -3.88 7.20 -0.62
C ALA A 70 -3.00 8.45 -0.66
N HIS A 71 -1.69 8.25 -0.66
CA HIS A 71 -0.70 9.31 -0.76
C HIS A 71 -0.73 10.04 -2.11
N SER A 72 -0.97 9.31 -3.20
CA SER A 72 -1.12 9.93 -4.53
C SER A 72 -2.36 10.83 -4.62
N LEU A 73 -3.47 10.42 -4.01
CA LEU A 73 -4.67 11.25 -3.89
C LEU A 73 -4.45 12.46 -2.97
N LEU A 74 -3.78 12.28 -1.83
CA LEU A 74 -3.43 13.39 -0.92
C LEU A 74 -2.53 14.40 -1.62
N ALA A 75 -1.51 13.97 -2.36
CA ALA A 75 -0.65 14.86 -3.13
C ALA A 75 -1.44 15.71 -4.14
N ARG A 76 -2.35 15.09 -4.91
CA ARG A 76 -3.21 15.81 -5.86
C ARG A 76 -4.15 16.79 -5.14
N THR A 77 -4.69 16.37 -4.00
CA THR A 77 -5.56 17.18 -3.16
C THR A 77 -4.86 18.43 -2.64
N LEU A 78 -3.66 18.26 -2.07
CA LEU A 78 -2.85 19.33 -1.52
C LEU A 78 -2.38 20.32 -2.59
N LEU A 79 -2.02 19.83 -3.79
CA LEU A 79 -1.76 20.72 -4.94
C LEU A 79 -2.99 21.56 -5.28
N GLY A 80 -4.18 20.95 -5.29
CA GLY A 80 -5.44 21.67 -5.52
C GLY A 80 -5.76 22.72 -4.45
N LEU A 81 -5.23 22.56 -3.23
CA LEU A 81 -5.33 23.53 -2.14
C LEU A 81 -4.19 24.57 -2.12
N GLY A 82 -3.24 24.50 -3.06
CA GLY A 82 -2.06 25.38 -3.10
C GLY A 82 -0.98 25.03 -2.06
N GLN A 83 -0.99 23.82 -1.51
CA GLN A 83 -0.04 23.33 -0.51
C GLN A 83 1.05 22.46 -1.17
N GLU A 84 1.93 23.10 -1.92
CA GLU A 84 2.92 22.40 -2.78
C GLU A 84 3.94 21.57 -1.99
N ASP A 85 4.46 22.11 -0.88
CA ASP A 85 5.44 21.41 -0.05
C ASP A 85 4.86 20.13 0.56
N ASP A 86 3.64 20.22 1.08
CA ASP A 86 2.93 19.07 1.65
C ASP A 86 2.61 18.05 0.54
N ALA A 87 2.20 18.51 -0.64
CA ALA A 87 2.00 17.62 -1.78
C ALA A 87 3.27 16.89 -2.20
N SER A 88 4.44 17.55 -2.12
CA SER A 88 5.73 16.92 -2.41
C SER A 88 6.07 15.85 -1.39
N ARG A 89 5.76 16.06 -0.10
CA ARG A 89 5.91 15.04 0.95
C ARG A 89 5.03 13.83 0.69
N GLU A 90 3.78 14.05 0.32
CA GLU A 90 2.85 12.97 -0.01
C GLU A 90 3.30 12.17 -1.25
N LYS A 91 3.87 12.82 -2.27
CA LYS A 91 4.51 12.10 -3.40
C LYS A 91 5.67 11.22 -2.93
N ALA A 92 6.48 11.71 -1.99
CA ALA A 92 7.58 10.93 -1.42
C ALA A 92 7.06 9.70 -0.66
N PHE A 93 5.98 9.85 0.11
CA PHE A 93 5.33 8.72 0.78
C PHE A 93 4.71 7.73 -0.20
N ALA A 94 4.03 8.20 -1.26
CA ALA A 94 3.50 7.30 -2.30
C ALA A 94 4.61 6.42 -2.90
N ARG A 95 5.76 7.03 -3.22
CA ARG A 95 6.93 6.32 -3.72
C ARG A 95 7.50 5.35 -2.68
N ALA A 96 7.64 5.79 -1.43
CA ALA A 96 8.21 4.95 -0.38
C ALA A 96 7.33 3.74 -0.04
N SER A 97 6.00 3.92 -0.04
CA SER A 97 5.03 2.83 0.12
C SER A 97 5.12 1.82 -1.04
N LEU A 98 5.24 2.29 -2.29
CA LEU A 98 5.44 1.40 -3.43
C LEU A 98 6.77 0.64 -3.35
N VAL A 99 7.87 1.33 -3.05
CA VAL A 99 9.20 0.73 -2.87
C VAL A 99 9.17 -0.39 -1.82
N THR A 100 8.47 -0.16 -0.71
CA THR A 100 8.30 -1.15 0.37
C THR A 100 7.62 -2.44 -0.10
N ILE A 101 6.69 -2.35 -1.05
CA ILE A 101 6.02 -3.52 -1.63
C ILE A 101 6.97 -4.23 -2.59
N VAL A 102 7.60 -3.50 -3.52
CA VAL A 102 8.46 -4.12 -4.53
C VAL A 102 9.73 -4.72 -3.95
N ASP A 103 10.28 -4.18 -2.85
CA ASP A 103 11.48 -4.71 -2.18
C ASP A 103 11.19 -5.97 -1.34
N SER A 104 9.92 -6.31 -1.12
CA SER A 104 9.57 -7.50 -0.35
C SER A 104 9.83 -8.80 -1.13
N GLY A 105 9.77 -8.75 -2.46
CA GLY A 105 9.83 -9.90 -3.35
C GLY A 105 10.20 -9.52 -4.79
N ASP A 106 9.88 -10.38 -5.75
CA ASP A 106 10.10 -10.14 -7.18
C ASP A 106 8.84 -10.42 -8.04
N GLY A 107 7.70 -10.65 -7.38
CA GLY A 107 6.42 -10.92 -8.04
C GLY A 107 6.27 -12.35 -8.57
N SER A 108 7.29 -13.21 -8.43
CA SER A 108 7.16 -14.64 -8.69
C SER A 108 6.38 -15.36 -7.58
N LEU A 109 5.88 -16.57 -7.85
CA LEU A 109 5.22 -17.38 -6.82
C LEU A 109 6.15 -17.73 -5.64
N ALA A 110 7.45 -17.91 -5.92
CA ALA A 110 8.45 -18.21 -4.89
C ALA A 110 8.72 -17.01 -3.98
N ARG A 111 8.63 -15.78 -4.52
CA ARG A 111 8.88 -14.53 -3.80
C ARG A 111 7.85 -13.47 -4.21
N PRO A 112 6.58 -13.64 -3.81
CA PRO A 112 5.53 -12.69 -4.18
C PRO A 112 5.80 -11.33 -3.53
N TRP A 113 5.19 -10.30 -4.11
CA TRP A 113 5.15 -9.00 -3.44
C TRP A 113 4.17 -9.02 -2.27
N ILE A 114 4.52 -8.39 -1.16
CA ILE A 114 3.73 -8.41 0.07
C ILE A 114 2.94 -7.12 0.17
N VAL A 115 1.62 -7.24 0.15
CA VAL A 115 0.67 -6.13 0.20
C VAL A 115 -0.12 -6.14 1.51
N LEU A 116 -0.60 -4.98 1.96
CA LEU A 116 -1.56 -4.93 3.08
C LEU A 116 -3.01 -5.02 2.57
N ARG A 117 -3.24 -4.65 1.31
CA ARG A 117 -4.55 -4.54 0.70
C ARG A 117 -4.51 -5.01 -0.74
N ILE A 118 -5.64 -5.50 -1.21
CA ILE A 118 -5.86 -5.87 -2.61
C ILE A 118 -5.61 -4.65 -3.53
N THR A 119 -6.00 -3.45 -3.10
CA THR A 119 -5.76 -2.22 -3.88
C THR A 119 -4.28 -1.94 -4.13
N ASP A 120 -3.39 -2.35 -3.22
CA ASP A 120 -1.95 -2.12 -3.36
C ASP A 120 -1.35 -2.96 -4.51
N GLU A 121 -1.99 -4.09 -4.87
CA GLU A 121 -1.59 -4.93 -6.02
C GLU A 121 -1.70 -4.15 -7.33
N TYR A 122 -2.79 -3.39 -7.47
CA TYR A 122 -3.05 -2.56 -8.64
C TYR A 122 -2.11 -1.36 -8.73
N ASP A 123 -1.67 -0.82 -7.59
CA ASP A 123 -0.64 0.24 -7.55
C ASP A 123 0.70 -0.29 -8.09
N VAL A 124 1.08 -1.53 -7.74
CA VAL A 124 2.27 -2.17 -8.31
C VAL A 124 2.10 -2.40 -9.81
N LEU A 125 0.98 -2.98 -10.25
CA LEU A 125 0.74 -3.18 -11.70
C LEU A 125 0.80 -1.87 -12.48
N ALA A 126 0.18 -0.81 -11.96
CA ALA A 126 0.23 0.51 -12.57
C ALA A 126 1.66 1.05 -12.69
N SER A 127 2.50 0.82 -11.67
CA SER A 127 3.91 1.21 -11.71
C SER A 127 4.75 0.47 -12.76
N LEU A 128 4.34 -0.75 -13.13
CA LEU A 128 4.93 -1.55 -14.21
C LEU A 128 4.37 -1.20 -15.59
N GLY A 129 3.38 -0.30 -15.67
CA GLY A 129 2.63 -0.03 -16.90
C GLY A 129 1.69 -1.17 -17.30
N GLU A 130 1.38 -2.06 -16.37
CA GLU A 130 0.57 -3.26 -16.57
C GLU A 130 -0.89 -3.03 -16.16
N LYS A 131 -1.79 -3.84 -16.73
CA LYS A 131 -3.21 -3.85 -16.37
C LYS A 131 -3.66 -5.28 -16.14
N SER A 132 -4.40 -5.52 -15.06
CA SER A 132 -5.02 -6.81 -14.78
C SER A 132 -5.96 -7.24 -15.92
N SER A 133 -5.92 -8.51 -16.26
CA SER A 133 -6.87 -9.20 -17.14
C SER A 133 -7.64 -10.29 -16.40
N MET A 134 -6.98 -10.99 -15.48
CA MET A 134 -7.55 -12.05 -14.66
C MET A 134 -6.85 -12.10 -13.30
N GLN A 135 -7.60 -12.39 -12.24
CA GLN A 135 -7.08 -12.59 -10.88
C GLN A 135 -7.61 -13.92 -10.35
N VAL A 136 -6.72 -14.73 -9.77
CA VAL A 136 -7.04 -16.03 -9.18
C VAL A 136 -6.46 -16.10 -7.77
N PRO A 137 -7.29 -16.32 -6.73
CA PRO A 137 -6.79 -16.56 -5.39
C PRO A 137 -6.18 -17.96 -5.31
N LEU A 138 -5.03 -18.04 -4.65
CA LEU A 138 -4.27 -19.24 -4.37
C LEU A 138 -4.07 -19.37 -2.86
N GLU A 139 -4.28 -20.57 -2.34
CA GLU A 139 -3.83 -20.93 -1.00
C GLU A 139 -2.54 -21.75 -1.11
N ASP A 140 -1.45 -21.23 -0.55
CA ASP A 140 -0.14 -21.89 -0.54
C ASP A 140 0.38 -21.96 0.91
N GLY A 141 0.27 -23.13 1.54
CA GLY A 141 0.78 -23.31 2.90
C GLY A 141 0.18 -22.37 3.95
N GLY A 142 -1.06 -21.92 3.76
CA GLY A 142 -1.75 -20.96 4.64
C GLY A 142 -1.56 -19.49 4.27
N ARG A 143 -0.70 -19.19 3.29
CA ARG A 143 -0.53 -17.85 2.70
C ARG A 143 -1.71 -17.57 1.78
N LEU A 144 -2.22 -16.34 1.84
CA LEU A 144 -3.21 -15.84 0.90
C LEU A 144 -2.48 -15.15 -0.23
N ILE A 145 -2.45 -15.78 -1.40
CA ILE A 145 -1.75 -15.27 -2.57
C ILE A 145 -2.76 -14.98 -3.68
N ASP A 146 -2.72 -13.79 -4.24
CA ASP A 146 -3.42 -13.47 -5.47
C ASP A 146 -2.47 -13.55 -6.66
N ALA A 147 -2.81 -14.38 -7.64
CA ALA A 147 -2.12 -14.46 -8.92
C ALA A 147 -2.87 -13.60 -9.94
N ILE A 148 -2.24 -12.54 -10.43
CA ILE A 148 -2.80 -11.63 -11.41
C ILE A 148 -2.09 -11.83 -12.75
N THR A 149 -2.86 -12.26 -13.75
CA THR A 149 -2.43 -12.21 -15.15
C THR A 149 -2.74 -10.83 -15.73
N THR A 150 -1.78 -10.23 -16.42
CA THR A 150 -1.92 -8.92 -17.03
C THR A 150 -2.39 -9.03 -18.48
N ARG A 151 -2.71 -7.90 -19.13
CA ARG A 151 -3.09 -7.85 -20.55
C ARG A 151 -1.94 -8.20 -21.50
N THR A 152 -0.69 -8.06 -21.06
CA THR A 152 0.49 -8.44 -21.83
C THR A 152 0.83 -9.93 -21.70
N GLY A 153 0.13 -10.65 -20.81
CA GLY A 153 0.30 -12.09 -20.58
C GLY A 153 1.27 -12.43 -19.43
N ASN A 154 1.79 -11.44 -18.72
CA ASN A 154 2.62 -11.67 -17.53
C ASN A 154 1.75 -12.10 -16.34
N THR A 155 2.29 -12.95 -15.45
CA THR A 155 1.61 -13.31 -14.20
C THR A 155 2.46 -12.90 -13.01
N TYR A 156 1.88 -12.09 -12.13
CA TYR A 156 2.48 -11.62 -10.89
C TYR A 156 1.72 -12.19 -9.69
N HIS A 157 2.43 -12.41 -8.58
CA HIS A 157 1.88 -12.98 -7.36
C HIS A 157 2.03 -11.97 -6.21
N PHE A 158 0.94 -11.80 -5.48
CA PHE A 158 0.84 -10.87 -4.36
C PHE A 158 0.39 -11.64 -3.11
N GLU A 159 1.13 -11.51 -2.02
CA GLU A 159 0.79 -12.12 -0.74
C GLU A 159 0.16 -11.06 0.17
N LEU A 160 -1.04 -11.34 0.66
CA LEU A 160 -1.72 -10.47 1.62
C LEU A 160 -1.13 -10.66 3.01
N TRP A 161 -0.51 -9.62 3.55
CA TRP A 161 0.11 -9.64 4.87
C TRP A 161 -0.92 -9.90 5.98
N ARG A 162 -0.68 -10.92 6.81
CA ARG A 162 -1.52 -11.23 7.98
C ARG A 162 -0.75 -11.07 9.28
N ARG A 163 -1.40 -10.43 10.26
CA ARG A 163 -0.89 -10.30 11.62
C ARG A 163 -0.63 -11.70 12.21
N GLY A 164 0.63 -12.02 12.53
CA GLY A 164 1.03 -13.29 13.14
C GLY A 164 1.95 -14.17 12.31
N GLU A 165 2.20 -13.82 11.04
CA GLU A 165 3.21 -14.48 10.23
C GLU A 165 4.59 -13.93 10.60
N ARG A 166 5.26 -14.62 11.53
CA ARG A 166 6.70 -14.45 11.71
C ARG A 166 7.35 -14.70 10.35
N VAL A 167 8.11 -13.72 9.85
CA VAL A 167 9.15 -13.97 8.85
C VAL A 167 10.00 -15.08 9.44
N LYS A 168 9.83 -16.32 8.96
CA LYS A 168 10.83 -17.35 9.19
C LYS A 168 12.05 -16.84 8.47
N GLY A 169 12.98 -16.29 9.24
CA GLY A 169 14.30 -15.93 8.75
C GLY A 169 14.84 -17.11 7.97
N SER A 170 15.30 -16.83 6.75
CA SER A 170 16.26 -17.69 6.08
C SER A 170 17.43 -17.85 7.04
N ALA A 171 17.48 -19.01 7.69
CA ALA A 171 18.63 -19.44 8.46
C ALA A 171 19.53 -20.22 7.51
N ALA A 172 20.73 -19.66 7.31
CA ALA A 172 21.98 -20.26 6.82
C ALA A 172 21.93 -21.04 5.49
#